data_AF-A0A2U0AG78-F1
#
_entry.id   AF-A0A2U0AG78-F1
#
_cell.length_a   1.000
_cell.length_b   1.000
_cell.length_c   1.000
_cell.angle_alpha   90.00
_cell.angle_beta   90.00
_cell.angle_gamma   90.00
#
_symmetry.space_group_name_H-M   'P 1'
#
loop_
_entity.id
_entity.type
_entity.pdbx_description
1 polymer ?
#
loop_
_entity_poly.entity_id
_entity_poly.type
_entity_poly.pdbx_seq_one_letter_code
_entity_poly.pdbx_strand_id
1 'polypeptide(L)'
;MTHRKQFWLVGIVTLLLTSLSSQSVAQEERSITLLPDSLSQWYKPENKRQVWLHTMFALRRELQATGEYAAEQDLVLTKKWSNKFVKRFRELPEMVPEWRDEVELDEATRLETAARSGDFKTVSSAVSRLQRNCRNCHREYRALAALRYRSPDFSHIEIADEQGVLKDYNTHMDALSQTVNRIKIASEDKHWARAAKASQKLRGQLYRLGESCQSCHQDELPRQRILGDASKRTLNELDEALTRQQPKAAGRKLGKAAVIICARCHGVHRTLGDTRSFLFD
;
A
#
# COMPACT_ATOMS: atom_id res chain seq x y z
N MET A 1 -67.35 35.15 -36.42
CA MET A 1 -67.36 34.20 -35.27
C MET A 1 -66.68 32.91 -35.70
N THR A 2 -65.42 32.69 -35.32
CA THR A 2 -64.74 31.37 -35.18
C THR A 2 -63.23 31.58 -34.96
N HIS A 3 -62.81 31.77 -33.72
CA HIS A 3 -61.41 31.55 -33.30
C HIS A 3 -61.42 30.83 -31.97
N ARG A 4 -61.48 29.51 -32.00
CA ARG A 4 -61.30 28.68 -30.81
C ARG A 4 -60.84 27.30 -31.27
N LYS A 5 -59.53 27.11 -31.42
CA LYS A 5 -58.83 25.81 -31.51
C LYS A 5 -57.33 26.04 -31.72
N GLN A 6 -56.60 26.46 -30.69
CA GLN A 6 -55.13 26.38 -30.72
C GLN A 6 -54.42 26.45 -29.36
N PHE A 7 -55.08 26.03 -28.27
CA PHE A 7 -54.47 26.09 -26.93
C PHE A 7 -54.39 24.76 -26.18
N TRP A 8 -54.64 23.62 -26.83
CA TRP A 8 -54.70 22.33 -26.12
C TRP A 8 -53.58 21.34 -26.41
N LEU A 9 -52.59 21.68 -27.24
CA LEU A 9 -51.48 20.77 -27.57
C LEU A 9 -50.11 21.19 -27.01
N VAL A 10 -50.00 22.34 -26.35
CA VAL A 10 -48.75 22.79 -25.71
C VAL A 10 -48.65 22.33 -24.24
N GLY A 11 -49.74 21.85 -23.64
CA GLY A 11 -49.76 21.45 -22.22
C GLY A 11 -49.27 20.01 -21.92
N ILE A 12 -49.19 19.13 -22.92
CA ILE A 12 -48.93 17.69 -22.69
C ILE A 12 -47.46 17.32 -22.96
N VAL A 13 -46.73 18.09 -23.77
CA VAL A 13 -45.30 17.83 -24.05
C VAL A 13 -44.40 18.31 -22.91
N THR A 14 -44.85 19.27 -22.11
CA THR A 14 -44.07 19.82 -20.97
C THR A 14 -44.15 18.97 -19.70
N LEU A 15 -45.09 18.01 -19.62
CA LEU A 15 -45.28 17.17 -18.43
C LEU A 15 -44.58 15.80 -18.51
N LEU A 16 -43.96 15.47 -19.65
CA LEU A 16 -43.28 14.19 -19.90
C LEU A 16 -41.74 14.30 -19.86
N LEU A 17 -41.19 15.48 -19.57
CA LEU A 17 -39.74 15.75 -19.49
C LEU A 17 -39.22 15.90 -18.05
N THR A 18 -40.06 15.79 -17.03
CA THR A 18 -39.67 15.93 -15.61
C THR A 18 -39.61 14.61 -14.83
N SER A 19 -39.83 13.48 -15.50
CA SER A 19 -39.74 12.13 -14.92
C SER A 19 -38.47 11.37 -15.30
N LEU A 20 -37.39 12.09 -15.68
CA LEU A 20 -36.05 11.57 -15.40
C LEU A 20 -35.81 11.73 -13.91
N SER A 21 -36.34 10.77 -13.16
CA SER A 21 -35.97 10.49 -11.79
C SER A 21 -34.45 10.60 -11.69
N SER A 22 -33.99 11.67 -11.05
CA SER A 22 -32.69 11.71 -10.41
C SER A 22 -32.66 10.52 -9.46
N GLN A 23 -32.22 9.37 -9.96
CA GLN A 23 -31.56 8.40 -9.11
C GLN A 23 -30.33 9.15 -8.62
N SER A 24 -30.48 9.87 -7.50
CA SER A 24 -29.32 10.15 -6.69
C SER A 24 -28.74 8.76 -6.41
N VAL A 25 -27.62 8.46 -7.04
CA VAL A 25 -26.77 7.39 -6.57
C VAL A 25 -26.46 7.84 -5.15
N ALA A 26 -27.14 7.24 -4.17
CA ALA A 26 -26.80 7.44 -2.78
C ALA A 26 -25.31 7.10 -2.69
N GLN A 27 -24.50 8.14 -2.55
CA GLN A 27 -23.06 7.98 -2.47
C GLN A 27 -22.85 7.31 -1.12
N GLU A 28 -22.68 5.99 -1.15
CA GLU A 28 -22.36 5.21 0.04
C GLU A 28 -21.00 5.72 0.53
N GLU A 29 -21.06 6.64 1.50
CA GLU A 29 -19.88 7.18 2.14
C GLU A 29 -19.24 6.03 2.92
N ARG A 30 -18.14 5.50 2.38
CA ARG A 30 -17.35 4.50 3.07
C ARG A 30 -16.52 5.21 4.13
N SER A 31 -16.96 5.10 5.39
CA SER A 31 -16.15 5.51 6.53
C SER A 31 -14.98 4.54 6.73
N ILE A 32 -13.83 5.10 7.10
CA ILE A 32 -12.62 4.35 7.42
C ILE A 32 -12.45 4.41 8.94
N THR A 33 -12.51 3.27 9.63
CA THR A 33 -12.19 3.18 11.05
C THR A 33 -10.68 3.23 11.21
N LEU A 34 -10.16 4.28 11.86
CA LEU A 34 -8.73 4.40 12.13
C LEU A 34 -8.25 3.34 13.13
N LEU A 35 -6.94 3.06 13.10
CA LEU A 35 -6.32 2.11 14.01
C LEU A 35 -6.23 2.70 15.42
N PRO A 36 -6.39 1.89 16.48
CA PRO A 36 -6.12 2.34 17.84
C PRO A 36 -4.64 2.66 18.06
N ASP A 37 -4.36 3.70 18.82
CA ASP A 37 -2.98 4.12 19.15
C ASP A 37 -2.22 3.05 19.93
N SER A 38 -2.93 2.26 20.75
CA SER A 38 -2.36 1.15 21.52
C SER A 38 -1.67 0.10 20.64
N LEU A 39 -2.01 0.04 19.35
CA LEU A 39 -1.39 -0.88 18.40
C LEU A 39 0.08 -0.54 18.12
N SER A 40 0.45 0.75 18.17
CA SER A 40 1.78 1.25 17.79
C SER A 40 2.93 0.61 18.56
N GLN A 41 2.75 0.40 19.88
CA GLN A 41 3.76 -0.17 20.78
C GLN A 41 4.20 -1.61 20.41
N TRP A 42 3.50 -2.27 19.49
CA TRP A 42 3.78 -3.62 19.01
C TRP A 42 4.48 -3.65 17.65
N TYR A 43 4.74 -2.50 17.05
CA TYR A 43 5.43 -2.30 15.78
C TYR A 43 6.70 -1.47 15.95
N LYS A 44 7.57 -1.47 14.94
CA LYS A 44 8.67 -0.51 14.84
C LYS A 44 8.12 0.88 14.46
N PRO A 45 8.73 1.98 14.91
CA PRO A 45 9.97 2.04 15.72
C PRO A 45 9.78 1.89 17.23
N GLU A 46 8.57 2.03 17.77
CA GLU A 46 8.27 2.04 19.21
C GLU A 46 8.69 0.72 19.89
N ASN A 47 8.55 -0.39 19.16
CA ASN A 47 9.04 -1.71 19.53
C ASN A 47 10.28 -2.09 18.72
N LYS A 48 11.26 -2.71 19.38
CA LYS A 48 12.44 -3.28 18.70
C LYS A 48 12.07 -4.41 17.72
N ARG A 49 10.91 -5.06 17.89
CA ARG A 49 10.43 -6.20 17.11
C ARG A 49 9.02 -5.94 16.58
N GLN A 50 8.67 -6.61 15.49
CA GLN A 50 7.30 -6.62 14.96
C GLN A 50 6.42 -7.61 15.75
N VAL A 51 6.20 -7.34 17.04
CA VAL A 51 5.57 -8.28 17.99
C VAL A 51 4.16 -8.66 17.53
N TRP A 52 3.32 -7.68 17.16
CA TRP A 52 1.96 -7.95 16.68
C TRP A 52 1.97 -8.88 15.47
N LEU A 53 2.83 -8.60 14.48
CA LEU A 53 2.94 -9.41 13.26
C LEU A 53 3.37 -10.85 13.58
N HIS A 54 4.30 -11.04 14.52
CA HIS A 54 4.70 -12.36 14.98
C HIS A 54 3.56 -13.10 15.73
N THR A 55 2.78 -12.39 16.54
CA THR A 55 1.57 -12.93 17.19
C THR A 55 0.57 -13.42 16.15
N MET A 56 0.28 -12.64 15.11
CA MET A 56 -0.61 -13.04 14.01
C MET A 56 -0.09 -14.29 13.28
N PHE A 57 1.21 -14.38 13.02
CA PHE A 57 1.81 -15.57 12.40
C PHE A 57 1.73 -16.80 13.29
N ALA A 58 1.90 -16.64 14.60
CA ALA A 58 1.75 -17.73 15.56
C ALA A 58 0.31 -18.22 15.63
N LEU A 59 -0.67 -17.31 15.79
CA LEU A 59 -2.10 -17.65 15.79
C LEU A 59 -2.51 -18.41 14.52
N ARG A 60 -2.07 -17.95 13.34
CA ARG A 60 -2.35 -18.64 12.07
C ARG A 60 -1.85 -20.08 12.08
N ARG A 61 -0.60 -20.31 12.49
CA ARG A 61 0.00 -21.66 12.55
C ARG A 61 -0.67 -22.54 13.60
N GLU A 62 -0.93 -21.98 14.79
CA GLU A 62 -1.51 -22.72 15.91
C GLU A 62 -2.96 -23.14 15.59
N LEU A 63 -3.76 -22.27 14.96
CA LEU A 63 -5.12 -22.59 14.53
C LEU A 63 -5.13 -23.61 13.38
N GLN A 64 -4.23 -23.46 12.41
CA GLN A 64 -4.09 -24.42 11.31
C GLN A 64 -3.74 -25.82 11.84
N ALA A 65 -2.71 -25.93 12.68
CA ALA A 65 -2.29 -27.19 13.27
C ALA A 65 -3.42 -27.85 14.08
N THR A 66 -4.19 -27.05 14.84
CA THR A 66 -5.35 -27.55 15.58
C THR A 66 -6.38 -28.20 14.64
N GLY A 67 -6.66 -27.58 13.49
CA GLY A 67 -7.57 -28.13 12.48
C GLY A 67 -7.02 -29.39 11.80
N GLU A 68 -5.74 -29.41 11.45
CA GLU A 68 -5.06 -30.55 10.83
C GLU A 68 -5.09 -31.79 11.74
N TYR A 69 -4.62 -31.66 12.98
CA TYR A 69 -4.60 -32.79 13.93
C TYR A 69 -5.99 -33.23 14.38
N ALA A 70 -6.97 -32.34 14.40
CA ALA A 70 -8.35 -32.73 14.68
C ALA A 70 -8.95 -33.56 13.53
N ALA A 71 -8.58 -33.29 12.29
CA ALA A 71 -9.00 -34.09 11.14
C ALA A 71 -8.37 -35.49 11.16
N GLU A 72 -7.13 -35.59 11.65
CA GLU A 72 -6.42 -36.86 11.89
C GLU A 72 -6.87 -37.57 13.17
N GLN A 73 -7.73 -36.95 13.98
CA GLN A 73 -8.16 -37.44 15.30
C GLN A 73 -6.99 -37.65 16.29
N ASP A 74 -5.87 -36.94 16.11
CA ASP A 74 -4.76 -36.94 17.06
C ASP A 74 -5.10 -36.04 18.26
N LEU A 75 -5.57 -36.66 19.34
CA LEU A 75 -5.96 -35.96 20.56
C LEU A 75 -4.80 -35.20 21.22
N VAL A 76 -3.59 -35.78 21.22
CA VAL A 76 -2.43 -35.21 21.92
C VAL A 76 -1.98 -33.92 21.23
N LEU A 77 -1.86 -33.96 19.91
CA LEU A 77 -1.45 -32.80 19.12
C LEU A 77 -2.57 -31.77 19.00
N THR A 78 -3.83 -32.19 18.87
CA THR A 78 -4.99 -31.27 18.90
C THR A 78 -5.00 -30.47 20.20
N LYS A 79 -4.87 -31.12 21.37
CA LYS A 79 -4.78 -30.45 22.68
C LYS A 79 -3.59 -29.48 22.77
N LYS A 80 -2.41 -29.93 22.33
CA LYS A 80 -1.19 -29.12 22.39
C LYS A 80 -1.34 -27.82 21.61
N TRP A 81 -1.85 -27.91 20.38
CA TRP A 81 -1.95 -26.76 19.49
C TRP A 81 -3.14 -25.87 19.82
N SER A 82 -4.29 -26.43 20.23
CA SER A 82 -5.44 -25.66 20.70
C SER A 82 -5.08 -24.82 21.92
N ASN A 83 -4.35 -25.39 22.89
CA ASN A 83 -3.93 -24.66 24.10
C ASN A 83 -3.00 -23.49 23.77
N LYS A 84 -2.06 -23.68 22.82
CA LYS A 84 -1.19 -22.60 22.35
C LYS A 84 -1.98 -21.48 21.70
N PHE A 85 -2.88 -21.84 20.77
CA PHE A 85 -3.76 -20.88 20.09
C PHE A 85 -4.59 -20.09 21.10
N VAL A 86 -5.33 -20.79 21.97
CA VAL A 86 -6.27 -20.17 22.90
C VAL A 86 -5.56 -19.25 23.89
N LYS A 87 -4.40 -19.66 24.41
CA LYS A 87 -3.57 -18.80 25.27
C LYS A 87 -3.25 -17.49 24.55
N ARG A 88 -2.71 -17.56 23.34
CA ARG A 88 -2.31 -16.38 22.58
C ARG A 88 -3.48 -15.54 22.10
N PHE A 89 -4.59 -16.17 21.75
CA PHE A 89 -5.79 -15.47 21.28
C PHE A 89 -6.40 -14.62 22.39
N ARG A 90 -6.34 -15.11 23.64
CA ARG A 90 -6.75 -14.37 24.85
C ARG A 90 -5.84 -13.19 25.19
N GLU A 91 -4.60 -13.15 24.68
CA GLU A 91 -3.70 -12.00 24.85
C GLU A 91 -4.08 -10.81 23.94
N LEU A 92 -4.89 -11.02 22.88
CA LEU A 92 -5.20 -9.97 21.92
C LEU A 92 -5.91 -8.74 22.55
N PRO A 93 -6.94 -8.90 23.40
CA PRO A 93 -7.59 -7.78 24.09
C PRO A 93 -6.73 -7.13 25.18
N GLU A 94 -5.59 -7.73 25.54
CA GLU A 94 -4.59 -7.12 26.43
C GLU A 94 -3.60 -6.29 25.61
N MET A 95 -3.23 -6.79 24.42
CA MET A 95 -2.36 -6.08 23.49
C MET A 95 -3.04 -4.84 22.89
N VAL A 96 -4.30 -4.98 22.47
CA VAL A 96 -5.10 -3.91 21.86
C VAL A 96 -6.47 -3.89 22.54
N PRO A 97 -6.61 -3.22 23.70
CA PRO A 97 -7.84 -3.20 24.49
C PRO A 97 -9.10 -2.77 23.73
N GLU A 98 -8.94 -1.89 22.75
CA GLU A 98 -10.00 -1.35 21.90
C GLU A 98 -10.65 -2.43 21.01
N TRP A 99 -9.99 -3.58 20.83
CA TRP A 99 -10.51 -4.70 20.03
C TRP A 99 -11.08 -5.84 20.89
N ARG A 100 -11.33 -5.60 22.18
CA ARG A 100 -11.89 -6.62 23.08
C ARG A 100 -13.18 -7.23 22.53
N ASP A 101 -14.07 -6.40 22.00
CA ASP A 101 -15.37 -6.84 21.49
C ASP A 101 -15.27 -7.47 20.09
N GLU A 102 -14.15 -7.25 19.38
CA GLU A 102 -13.86 -7.87 18.09
C GLU A 102 -13.32 -9.29 18.21
N VAL A 103 -12.88 -9.69 19.41
CA VAL A 103 -12.22 -10.99 19.66
C VAL A 103 -13.23 -11.96 20.27
N GLU A 104 -13.59 -13.02 19.53
CA GLU A 104 -14.56 -14.05 19.96
C GLU A 104 -13.98 -15.01 21.02
N LEU A 105 -13.80 -14.54 22.26
CA LEU A 105 -13.24 -15.32 23.37
C LEU A 105 -14.07 -16.54 23.76
N ASP A 106 -15.39 -16.48 23.58
CA ASP A 106 -16.29 -17.61 23.84
C ASP A 106 -16.02 -18.77 22.88
N GLU A 107 -15.75 -18.47 21.61
CA GLU A 107 -15.42 -19.50 20.62
C GLU A 107 -14.03 -20.11 20.89
N ALA A 108 -13.08 -19.32 21.39
CA ALA A 108 -11.80 -19.84 21.86
C ALA A 108 -11.97 -20.80 23.06
N THR A 109 -12.89 -20.49 23.97
CA THR A 109 -13.23 -21.36 25.11
C THR A 109 -13.95 -22.64 24.67
N ARG A 110 -14.83 -22.53 23.66
CA ARG A 110 -15.47 -23.69 23.02
C ARG A 110 -14.44 -24.61 22.35
N LEU A 111 -13.48 -24.04 21.63
CA LEU A 111 -12.36 -24.78 21.03
C LEU A 111 -11.55 -25.52 22.10
N GLU A 112 -11.16 -24.82 23.18
CA GLU A 112 -10.39 -25.39 24.28
C GLU A 112 -11.10 -26.59 24.92
N THR A 113 -12.40 -26.45 25.20
CA THR A 113 -13.21 -27.49 25.83
C THR A 113 -13.33 -28.72 24.93
N ALA A 114 -13.65 -28.52 23.65
CA ALA A 114 -13.78 -29.60 22.66
C ALA A 114 -12.46 -30.34 22.41
N ALA A 115 -11.35 -29.61 22.33
CA ALA A 115 -10.02 -30.22 22.20
C ALA A 115 -9.65 -31.04 23.44
N ARG A 116 -10.04 -30.59 24.64
CA ARG A 116 -9.80 -31.33 25.89
C ARG A 116 -10.58 -32.65 25.96
N SER A 117 -11.83 -32.64 25.51
CA SER A 117 -12.72 -33.81 25.51
C SER A 117 -12.53 -34.76 24.31
N GLY A 118 -11.77 -34.35 23.29
CA GLY A 118 -11.62 -35.13 22.06
C GLY A 118 -12.84 -35.06 21.13
N ASP A 119 -13.68 -34.03 21.28
CA ASP A 119 -14.78 -33.76 20.35
C ASP A 119 -14.27 -33.08 19.07
N PHE A 120 -13.68 -33.90 18.18
CA PHE A 120 -13.08 -33.43 16.93
C PHE A 120 -14.08 -32.71 16.00
N LYS A 121 -15.36 -33.09 16.05
CA LYS A 121 -16.41 -32.43 15.28
C LYS A 121 -16.61 -30.99 15.77
N THR A 122 -16.71 -30.80 17.08
CA THR A 122 -16.82 -29.45 17.65
C THR A 122 -15.55 -28.65 17.42
N VAL A 123 -14.36 -29.25 17.55
CA VAL A 123 -13.08 -28.60 17.22
C VAL A 123 -13.09 -28.05 15.79
N SER A 124 -13.44 -28.88 14.80
CA SER A 124 -13.52 -28.45 13.39
C SER A 124 -14.48 -27.28 13.19
N SER A 125 -15.67 -27.33 13.83
CA SER A 125 -16.64 -26.24 13.76
C SER A 125 -16.14 -24.95 14.41
N ALA A 126 -15.39 -25.06 15.51
CA ALA A 126 -14.86 -23.93 16.25
C ALA A 126 -13.69 -23.26 15.53
N VAL A 127 -12.77 -24.07 14.97
CA VAL A 127 -11.72 -23.59 14.07
C VAL A 127 -12.33 -22.80 12.91
N SER A 128 -13.40 -23.31 12.29
CA SER A 128 -14.08 -22.63 11.18
C SER A 128 -14.71 -21.29 11.58
N ARG A 129 -15.23 -21.17 12.80
CA ARG A 129 -15.78 -19.92 13.36
C ARG A 129 -14.68 -18.92 13.67
N LEU A 130 -13.63 -19.32 14.38
CA LEU A 130 -12.47 -18.48 14.67
C LEU A 130 -11.79 -17.97 13.40
N GLN A 131 -11.70 -18.80 12.35
CA GLN A 131 -11.21 -18.35 11.04
C GLN A 131 -12.08 -17.24 10.43
N ARG A 132 -13.40 -17.24 10.65
CA ARG A 132 -14.28 -16.13 10.22
C ARG A 132 -14.02 -14.88 11.05
N ASN A 133 -13.91 -15.00 12.36
CA ASN A 133 -13.55 -13.89 13.24
C ASN A 133 -12.21 -13.24 12.80
N CYS A 134 -11.16 -14.03 12.57
CA CYS A 134 -9.89 -13.54 12.05
C CYS A 134 -10.05 -12.81 10.70
N ARG A 135 -10.91 -13.31 9.80
CA ARG A 135 -11.15 -12.67 8.50
C ARG A 135 -11.90 -11.35 8.61
N ASN A 136 -12.80 -11.20 9.59
CA ASN A 136 -13.55 -9.97 9.79
C ASN A 136 -12.61 -8.85 10.27
N CYS A 137 -11.87 -9.08 11.36
CA CYS A 137 -10.85 -8.14 11.84
C CYS A 137 -9.80 -7.82 10.75
N HIS A 138 -9.33 -8.83 10.00
CA HIS A 138 -8.39 -8.59 8.91
C HIS A 138 -8.98 -7.82 7.72
N ARG A 139 -10.28 -7.89 7.48
CA ARG A 139 -10.93 -7.13 6.41
C ARG A 139 -10.93 -5.65 6.73
N GLU A 140 -11.15 -5.32 7.99
CA GLU A 140 -11.28 -3.94 8.46
C GLU A 140 -9.91 -3.30 8.70
N TYR A 141 -9.02 -3.96 9.45
CA TYR A 141 -7.85 -3.27 10.00
C TYR A 141 -6.52 -3.63 9.32
N ARG A 142 -6.41 -4.78 8.64
CA ARG A 142 -5.11 -5.28 8.14
C ARG A 142 -4.46 -4.36 7.12
N ALA A 143 -5.25 -3.78 6.21
CA ALA A 143 -4.74 -2.89 5.17
C ALA A 143 -4.20 -1.60 5.79
N LEU A 144 -4.95 -1.02 6.74
CA LEU A 144 -4.54 0.17 7.48
C LEU A 144 -3.29 -0.10 8.33
N ALA A 145 -3.23 -1.23 9.04
CA ALA A 145 -2.06 -1.58 9.85
C ALA A 145 -0.80 -1.78 8.99
N ALA A 146 -0.94 -2.40 7.81
CA ALA A 146 0.16 -2.49 6.86
C ALA A 146 0.55 -1.11 6.33
N LEU A 147 -0.42 -0.25 6.03
CA LEU A 147 -0.17 1.09 5.54
C LEU A 147 0.58 1.94 6.58
N ARG A 148 0.14 1.94 7.85
CA ARG A 148 0.74 2.74 8.93
C ARG A 148 2.15 2.27 9.29
N TYR A 149 2.34 0.97 9.49
CA TYR A 149 3.55 0.42 10.12
C TYR A 149 4.50 -0.30 9.16
N ARG A 150 4.15 -0.46 7.89
CA ARG A 150 4.96 -1.19 6.91
C ARG A 150 5.16 -0.45 5.58
N SER A 151 4.57 0.72 5.41
CA SER A 151 4.86 1.62 4.28
C SER A 151 6.11 2.43 4.56
N PRO A 152 6.82 2.89 3.51
CA PRO A 152 7.99 3.72 3.70
C PRO A 152 7.61 5.06 4.35
N ASP A 153 8.51 5.53 5.22
CA ASP A 153 8.50 6.88 5.77
C ASP A 153 9.77 7.60 5.30
N PHE A 154 9.58 8.67 4.53
CA PHE A 154 10.67 9.44 3.92
C PHE A 154 11.07 10.66 4.74
N SER A 155 10.36 10.98 5.83
CA SER A 155 10.53 12.21 6.61
C SER A 155 11.94 12.38 7.20
N HIS A 156 12.64 11.28 7.45
CA HIS A 156 13.99 11.25 8.01
C HIS A 156 15.08 10.88 7.00
N ILE A 157 14.74 10.79 5.70
CA ILE A 157 15.71 10.47 4.66
C ILE A 157 16.30 11.76 4.10
N GLU A 158 17.63 11.85 4.19
CA GLU A 158 18.42 12.93 3.60
C GLU A 158 19.28 12.40 2.45
N ILE A 159 19.41 13.20 1.40
CA ILE A 159 20.18 12.88 0.20
C ILE A 159 21.16 14.02 -0.06
N ALA A 160 22.44 13.69 -0.19
CA ALA A 160 23.46 14.66 -0.56
C ALA A 160 23.27 15.14 -2.01
N ASP A 161 23.48 16.43 -2.26
CA ASP A 161 23.59 16.97 -3.61
C ASP A 161 25.00 16.78 -4.21
N GLU A 162 25.30 17.43 -5.34
CA GLU A 162 26.60 17.33 -6.01
C GLU A 162 27.74 17.96 -5.19
N GLN A 163 27.39 18.88 -4.28
CA GLN A 163 28.32 19.60 -3.42
C GLN A 163 28.45 18.93 -2.04
N GLY A 164 27.74 17.82 -1.82
CA GLY A 164 27.71 17.10 -0.53
C GLY A 164 26.75 17.71 0.49
N VAL A 165 25.94 18.72 0.11
CA VAL A 165 24.97 19.32 1.02
C VAL A 165 23.77 18.38 1.15
N LEU A 166 23.43 18.01 2.38
CA LEU A 166 22.26 17.18 2.67
C LEU A 166 20.98 17.98 2.39
N LYS A 167 20.06 17.34 1.64
CA LYS A 167 18.71 17.82 1.37
C LYS A 167 17.72 16.79 1.86
N ASP A 168 16.58 17.25 2.37
CA ASP A 168 15.47 16.34 2.65
C ASP A 168 15.00 15.66 1.35
N TYR A 169 14.40 14.48 1.51
CA TYR A 169 13.94 13.66 0.40
C TYR A 169 13.01 14.40 -0.58
N ASN A 170 12.07 15.22 -0.07
CA ASN A 170 11.10 15.93 -0.91
C ASN A 170 11.78 17.01 -1.76
N THR A 171 12.70 17.78 -1.16
CA THR A 171 13.51 18.75 -1.89
C THR A 171 14.34 18.09 -3.00
N HIS A 172 14.90 16.90 -2.76
CA HIS A 172 15.62 16.16 -3.79
C HIS A 172 14.69 15.68 -4.92
N MET A 173 13.48 15.23 -4.60
CA MET A 173 12.47 14.82 -5.58
C MET A 173 11.99 15.98 -6.46
N ASP A 174 11.80 17.16 -5.88
CA ASP A 174 11.47 18.37 -6.63
C ASP A 174 12.61 18.75 -7.58
N ALA A 175 13.87 18.67 -7.12
CA ALA A 175 15.03 18.92 -7.95
C ALA A 175 15.18 17.90 -9.11
N LEU A 176 14.80 16.64 -8.90
CA LEU A 176 14.72 15.62 -9.95
C LEU A 176 13.66 15.98 -11.00
N SER A 177 12.45 16.33 -10.55
CA SER A 177 11.33 16.74 -11.42
C SER A 177 11.72 17.94 -12.30
N GLN A 178 12.32 18.98 -11.70
CA GLN A 178 12.82 20.15 -12.43
C GLN A 178 13.88 19.78 -13.47
N THR A 179 14.74 18.81 -13.17
CA THR A 179 15.80 18.38 -14.09
C THR A 179 15.23 17.60 -15.28
N VAL A 180 14.25 16.72 -15.06
CA VAL A 180 13.51 16.04 -16.13
C VAL A 180 12.82 17.05 -17.05
N ASN A 181 12.12 18.03 -16.48
CA ASN A 181 11.46 19.09 -17.24
C ASN A 181 12.48 19.93 -18.03
N ARG A 182 13.65 20.20 -17.44
CA ARG A 182 14.72 20.93 -18.12
C ARG A 182 15.27 20.19 -19.34
N ILE A 183 15.39 18.86 -19.29
CA ILE A 183 15.78 18.06 -20.46
C ILE A 183 14.74 18.23 -21.56
N LYS A 184 13.45 18.05 -21.21
CA LYS A 184 12.32 18.16 -22.14
C LYS A 184 12.29 19.53 -22.83
N ILE A 185 12.18 20.60 -22.05
CA ILE A 185 12.12 21.99 -22.54
C ILE A 185 13.34 22.29 -23.43
N ALA A 186 14.55 22.05 -22.92
CA ALA A 186 15.76 22.38 -23.69
C ALA A 186 15.89 21.55 -24.99
N SER A 187 15.42 20.30 -25.00
CA SER A 187 15.44 19.48 -26.22
C SER A 187 14.40 19.92 -27.25
N GLU A 188 13.23 20.41 -26.81
CA GLU A 188 12.20 20.97 -27.70
C GLU A 188 12.64 22.29 -28.31
N ASP A 189 13.27 23.14 -27.51
CA ASP A 189 13.83 24.43 -27.93
C ASP A 189 15.18 24.31 -28.67
N LYS A 190 15.63 23.08 -28.96
CA LYS A 190 16.91 22.77 -29.64
C LYS A 190 18.16 23.30 -28.92
N HIS A 191 18.06 23.57 -27.62
CA HIS A 191 19.20 23.86 -26.75
C HIS A 191 19.91 22.57 -26.29
N TRP A 192 20.50 21.85 -27.24
CA TRP A 192 21.05 20.50 -27.04
C TRP A 192 22.12 20.39 -25.95
N ALA A 193 23.06 21.34 -25.90
CA ALA A 193 24.10 21.36 -24.86
C ALA A 193 23.50 21.48 -23.44
N ARG A 194 22.43 22.29 -23.29
CA ARG A 194 21.72 22.45 -22.02
C ARG A 194 20.95 21.19 -21.66
N ALA A 195 20.31 20.54 -22.64
CA ALA A 195 19.62 19.27 -22.44
C ALA A 195 20.58 18.14 -22.03
N ALA A 196 21.71 18.01 -22.72
CA ALA A 196 22.75 17.02 -22.40
C ALA A 196 23.32 17.23 -20.99
N LYS A 197 23.62 18.48 -20.60
CA LYS A 197 24.06 18.81 -19.23
C LYS A 197 22.99 18.43 -18.19
N ALA A 198 21.72 18.70 -18.46
CA ALA A 198 20.63 18.32 -17.57
C ALA A 198 20.47 16.78 -17.46
N SER A 199 20.70 16.04 -18.55
CA SER A 199 20.69 14.58 -18.54
C SER A 199 21.82 13.97 -17.69
N GLN A 200 23.03 14.52 -17.78
CA GLN A 200 24.14 14.13 -16.88
C GLN A 200 23.81 14.43 -15.41
N LYS A 201 23.23 15.60 -15.12
CA LYS A 201 22.77 15.94 -13.78
C LYS A 201 21.72 14.95 -13.26
N LEU A 202 20.72 14.61 -14.09
CA LEU A 202 19.68 13.63 -13.74
C LEU A 202 20.29 12.29 -13.32
N ARG A 203 21.28 11.81 -14.07
CA ARG A 203 22.00 10.57 -13.76
C ARG A 203 22.67 10.62 -12.38
N GLY A 204 23.35 11.73 -12.07
CA GLY A 204 23.96 11.93 -10.75
C GLY A 204 22.92 11.97 -9.63
N GLN A 205 21.81 12.67 -9.83
CA GLN A 205 20.72 12.74 -8.85
C GLN A 205 20.05 11.38 -8.61
N LEU A 206 19.83 10.58 -9.66
CA LEU A 206 19.29 9.23 -9.56
C LEU A 206 20.27 8.27 -8.86
N TYR A 207 21.57 8.41 -9.12
CA TYR A 207 22.58 7.61 -8.42
C TYR A 207 22.55 7.86 -6.91
N ARG A 208 22.55 9.14 -6.48
CA ARG A 208 22.50 9.52 -5.06
C ARG A 208 21.19 9.14 -4.40
N LEU A 209 20.06 9.27 -5.11
CA LEU A 209 18.78 8.71 -4.65
C LEU A 209 18.85 7.19 -4.49
N GLY A 210 19.59 6.49 -5.36
CA GLY A 210 19.81 5.05 -5.25
C GLY A 210 20.51 4.65 -3.95
N GLU A 211 21.43 5.47 -3.43
CA GLU A 211 22.11 5.22 -2.16
C GLU A 211 21.15 5.28 -0.96
N SER A 212 20.08 6.09 -1.04
CA SER A 212 19.09 6.14 0.05
C SER A 212 18.20 4.90 0.13
N CYS A 213 18.29 3.96 -0.82
CA CYS A 213 17.51 2.71 -0.77
C CYS A 213 17.87 1.87 0.47
N GLN A 214 19.12 1.93 0.94
CA GLN A 214 19.61 1.16 2.09
C GLN A 214 18.98 1.58 3.42
N SER A 215 18.38 2.78 3.49
CA SER A 215 17.67 3.25 4.68
C SER A 215 16.44 2.39 5.00
N CYS A 216 15.91 1.66 4.01
CA CYS A 216 14.76 0.78 4.18
C CYS A 216 15.02 -0.67 3.73
N HIS A 217 15.91 -0.89 2.77
CA HIS A 217 16.19 -2.21 2.19
C HIS A 217 17.53 -2.75 2.68
N GLN A 218 17.57 -4.03 3.04
CA GLN A 218 18.78 -4.70 3.51
C GLN A 218 19.63 -5.29 2.37
N ASP A 219 19.11 -5.31 1.15
CA ASP A 219 19.76 -5.88 -0.02
C ASP A 219 19.65 -4.95 -1.24
N GLU A 220 20.46 -5.25 -2.25
CA GLU A 220 20.61 -4.44 -3.46
C GLU A 220 19.51 -4.68 -4.52
N LEU A 221 18.69 -5.73 -4.38
CA LEU A 221 17.74 -6.12 -5.42
C LEU A 221 16.68 -5.04 -5.73
N PRO A 222 16.08 -4.35 -4.75
CA PRO A 222 15.17 -3.24 -5.00
C PRO A 222 15.82 -2.12 -5.82
N ARG A 223 17.06 -1.73 -5.46
CA ARG A 223 17.83 -0.73 -6.18
C ARG A 223 18.12 -1.19 -7.61
N GLN A 224 18.58 -2.42 -7.81
CA GLN A 224 18.87 -2.95 -9.15
C GLN A 224 17.62 -3.10 -10.02
N ARG A 225 16.47 -3.44 -9.45
CA ARG A 225 15.19 -3.54 -10.19
C ARG A 225 14.76 -2.21 -10.81
N ILE A 226 15.10 -1.10 -10.15
CA ILE A 226 14.70 0.25 -10.55
C ILE A 226 15.83 0.98 -11.29
N LEU A 227 17.05 0.94 -10.77
CA LEU A 227 18.22 1.69 -11.25
C LEU A 227 19.32 0.80 -11.88
N GLY A 228 18.99 -0.47 -12.18
CA GLY A 228 19.91 -1.41 -12.83
C GLY A 228 20.07 -1.20 -14.33
N ASP A 229 20.51 -2.25 -15.02
CA ASP A 229 21.01 -2.16 -16.40
C ASP A 229 19.99 -1.61 -17.41
N ALA A 230 18.70 -1.93 -17.26
CA ALA A 230 17.67 -1.40 -18.13
C ALA A 230 17.58 0.14 -18.05
N SER A 231 17.71 0.69 -16.85
CA SER A 231 17.68 2.12 -16.58
C SER A 231 18.97 2.78 -17.04
N LYS A 232 20.13 2.18 -16.74
CA LYS A 232 21.44 2.65 -17.24
C LYS A 232 21.48 2.71 -18.77
N ARG A 233 21.04 1.65 -19.45
CA ARG A 233 20.95 1.61 -20.92
C ARG A 233 20.03 2.71 -21.45
N THR A 234 18.86 2.90 -20.86
CA THR A 234 17.91 3.91 -21.34
C THR A 234 18.45 5.34 -21.14
N LEU A 235 19.16 5.60 -20.04
CA LEU A 235 19.83 6.89 -19.83
C LEU A 235 20.99 7.10 -20.81
N ASN A 236 21.75 6.05 -21.14
CA ASN A 236 22.79 6.13 -22.18
C ASN A 236 22.19 6.43 -23.57
N GLU A 237 21.10 5.75 -23.92
CA GLU A 237 20.38 6.01 -25.18
C GLU A 237 19.79 7.42 -25.25
N LEU A 238 19.34 7.97 -24.10
CA LEU A 238 18.90 9.36 -24.01
C LEU A 238 20.06 10.32 -24.27
N ASP A 239 21.20 10.11 -23.60
CA ASP A 239 22.39 10.95 -23.79
C ASP A 239 22.87 10.92 -25.25
N GLU A 240 22.90 9.75 -25.87
CA GLU A 240 23.26 9.59 -27.28
C GLU A 240 22.32 10.37 -28.21
N ALA A 241 21.00 10.27 -27.97
CA ALA A 241 20.00 11.00 -28.76
C ALA A 241 20.12 12.52 -28.59
N LEU A 242 20.43 13.00 -27.39
CA LEU A 242 20.66 14.43 -27.10
C LEU A 242 21.93 14.93 -27.80
N THR A 243 23.03 14.19 -27.72
CA THR A 243 24.29 14.53 -28.38
C THR A 243 24.16 14.53 -29.91
N ARG A 244 23.41 13.59 -30.48
CA ARG A 244 23.11 13.53 -31.92
C ARG A 244 22.00 14.48 -32.36
N GLN A 245 21.45 15.29 -31.45
CA GLN A 245 20.43 16.30 -31.74
C GLN A 245 19.17 15.70 -32.39
N GLN A 246 18.72 14.55 -31.89
CA GLN A 246 17.60 13.78 -32.45
C GLN A 246 16.32 13.99 -31.61
N PRO A 247 15.47 15.01 -31.90
CA PRO A 247 14.34 15.38 -31.04
C PRO A 247 13.36 14.22 -30.77
N LYS A 248 12.96 13.49 -31.83
CA LYS A 248 12.03 12.36 -31.70
C LYS A 248 12.62 11.22 -30.86
N ALA A 249 13.91 10.95 -31.01
CA ALA A 249 14.60 9.91 -30.24
C ALA A 249 14.76 10.33 -28.78
N ALA A 250 15.22 11.55 -28.52
CA ALA A 250 15.38 12.10 -27.18
C ALA A 250 14.06 12.08 -26.39
N GLY A 251 12.97 12.57 -27.00
CA GLY A 251 11.64 12.55 -26.37
C GLY A 251 11.17 11.12 -26.04
N ARG A 252 11.38 10.17 -26.96
CA ARG A 252 11.02 8.76 -26.75
C ARG A 252 11.83 8.11 -25.62
N LYS A 253 13.15 8.36 -25.56
CA LYS A 253 14.02 7.81 -24.53
C LYS A 253 13.76 8.45 -23.16
N LEU A 254 13.46 9.75 -23.12
CA LEU A 254 13.03 10.42 -21.89
C LEU A 254 11.70 9.85 -21.37
N GLY A 255 10.70 9.65 -22.25
CA GLY A 255 9.44 9.00 -21.88
C GLY A 255 9.64 7.56 -21.40
N LYS A 256 10.51 6.79 -22.06
CA LYS A 256 10.90 5.45 -21.61
C LYS A 256 11.55 5.48 -20.22
N ALA A 257 12.46 6.43 -19.97
CA ALA A 257 13.08 6.62 -18.65
C ALA A 257 12.03 6.90 -17.56
N ALA A 258 11.03 7.74 -17.86
CA ALA A 258 9.94 8.03 -16.93
C ALA A 258 9.15 6.77 -16.52
N VAL A 259 8.90 5.84 -17.45
CA VAL A 259 8.20 4.58 -17.16
C VAL A 259 9.08 3.60 -16.38
N ILE A 260 10.31 3.37 -16.82
CA ILE A 260 11.14 2.31 -16.22
C ILE A 260 11.80 2.72 -14.91
N ILE A 261 11.94 4.03 -14.64
CA ILE A 261 12.52 4.56 -13.41
C ILE A 261 11.41 5.14 -12.53
N CYS A 262 10.80 6.25 -12.96
CA CYS A 262 9.92 7.05 -12.11
C CYS A 262 8.64 6.29 -11.74
N ALA A 263 7.95 5.71 -12.72
CA ALA A 263 6.71 4.98 -12.46
C ALA A 263 6.93 3.73 -11.58
N ARG A 264 8.08 3.06 -11.70
CA ARG A 264 8.43 1.93 -10.83
C ARG A 264 8.65 2.36 -9.38
N CYS A 265 9.41 3.43 -9.16
CA CYS A 265 9.57 4.00 -7.82
C CYS A 265 8.22 4.42 -7.25
N HIS A 266 7.46 5.24 -7.99
CA HIS A 266 6.24 5.85 -7.49
C HIS A 266 5.14 4.82 -7.21
N GLY A 267 5.00 3.80 -8.06
CA GLY A 267 3.99 2.76 -7.88
C GLY A 267 4.23 1.86 -6.66
N VAL A 268 5.47 1.80 -6.15
CA VAL A 268 5.81 1.04 -4.95
C VAL A 268 5.90 1.93 -3.71
N HIS A 269 6.48 3.11 -3.86
CA HIS A 269 6.85 3.96 -2.72
C HIS A 269 5.92 5.14 -2.52
N ARG A 270 5.71 5.94 -3.57
CA ARG A 270 4.97 7.20 -3.46
C ARG A 270 3.51 6.96 -3.11
N THR A 271 2.83 6.06 -3.82
CA THR A 271 1.41 5.80 -3.55
C THR A 271 1.19 5.37 -2.10
N LEU A 272 2.05 4.48 -1.57
CA LEU A 272 1.93 4.03 -0.17
C LEU A 272 2.34 5.12 0.83
N GLY A 273 3.42 5.85 0.57
CA GLY A 273 3.88 6.95 1.43
C GLY A 273 2.85 8.08 1.51
N ASP A 274 2.38 8.57 0.36
CA ASP A 274 1.37 9.64 0.28
C ASP A 274 0.06 9.21 0.97
N THR A 275 -0.40 7.96 0.75
CA THR A 275 -1.62 7.45 1.41
C THR A 275 -1.42 7.29 2.92
N ARG A 276 -0.24 6.86 3.37
CA ARG A 276 0.08 6.78 4.80
C ARG A 276 0.01 8.16 5.43
N SER A 277 0.66 9.16 4.86
CA SER A 277 0.65 10.51 5.42
C SER A 277 -0.76 11.10 5.42
N PHE A 278 -1.51 10.97 4.33
CA PHE A 278 -2.90 11.46 4.28
C PHE A 278 -3.80 10.90 5.39
N LEU A 279 -3.61 9.64 5.80
CA LEU A 279 -4.47 8.98 6.78
C LEU A 279 -3.97 9.08 8.23
N PHE A 280 -2.69 9.38 8.46
CA PHE A 280 -2.06 9.19 9.77
C PHE A 280 -1.09 10.29 10.22
N ASP A 281 -0.79 11.28 9.37
CA ASP A 281 0.11 12.40 9.68
C ASP A 281 -0.63 13.74 9.42
#